data_AF-A0A640XQ53-F1
#
_entry.id   AF-A0A640XQ53-F1
#
_cell.length_a   1.000
_cell.length_b   1.000
_cell.length_c   1.000
_cell.angle_alpha   90.00
_cell.angle_beta   90.00
_cell.angle_gamma   90.00
#
_symmetry.space_group_name_H-M   'P 1'
#
loop_
_entity.id
_entity.type
_entity.pdbx_description
1 polymer ?
#
loop_
_entity_poly.entity_id
_entity_poly.type
_entity_poly.pdbx_seq_one_letter_code
_entity_poly.pdbx_strand_id
1 'polypeptide(L)'
;MGTSSTSSLSSEISMDNFLTLFVTQLQHQNPLDPTDNSEFMSQLAQFSALEQEQQQTGYLSSLTSIDTASLQLDQISMASTFIGKTITYSSDSKGNSNETQTGVVEGVKLEKDGTVSFIVNGESVSISNLIEVSEASITKTSTLSSIQSKSLDKK
;
A
#
# COMPACT_ATOMS: atom_id res chain seq x y z
N MET A 1 -22.57 5.07 26.14
CA MET A 1 -21.57 6.16 26.10
C MET A 1 -21.33 6.51 24.65
N GLY A 2 -21.87 7.65 24.21
CA GLY A 2 -21.83 8.11 22.82
C GLY A 2 -20.56 8.91 22.53
N THR A 3 -19.96 8.65 21.39
CA THR A 3 -18.82 9.35 20.81
C THR A 3 -19.24 10.75 20.37
N SER A 4 -18.72 11.80 21.03
CA SER A 4 -18.82 13.16 20.53
C SER A 4 -17.81 13.35 19.41
N SER A 5 -18.28 13.22 18.17
CA SER A 5 -17.57 13.68 16.98
C SER A 5 -17.46 15.20 17.06
N THR A 6 -16.33 15.71 17.52
CA THR A 6 -15.97 17.12 17.39
C THR A 6 -15.75 17.41 15.91
N SER A 7 -16.81 17.85 15.28
CA SER A 7 -16.85 18.42 13.94
C SER A 7 -15.72 19.43 13.75
N SER A 8 -14.92 19.18 12.73
CA SER A 8 -13.98 20.06 12.05
C SER A 8 -14.65 21.36 11.55
N LEU A 9 -14.99 22.27 12.47
CA LEU A 9 -15.66 23.54 12.18
C LEU A 9 -14.75 24.77 12.35
N SER A 10 -13.45 24.58 12.55
CA SER A 10 -12.51 25.66 12.86
C SER A 10 -11.47 25.94 11.76
N SER A 11 -11.60 25.37 10.56
CA SER A 11 -10.58 25.50 9.51
C SER A 11 -11.05 26.25 8.25
N GLU A 12 -12.22 26.89 8.29
CA GLU A 12 -12.88 27.43 7.09
C GLU A 12 -13.05 28.96 7.14
N ILE A 13 -12.08 29.66 7.73
CA ILE A 13 -11.80 31.05 7.32
C ILE A 13 -10.96 30.97 6.05
N SER A 14 -11.64 30.66 4.94
CA SER A 14 -11.01 30.53 3.63
C SER A 14 -10.52 31.89 3.11
N MET A 15 -9.45 31.89 2.32
CA MET A 15 -8.91 33.06 1.60
C MET A 15 -9.99 33.90 0.90
N ASP A 16 -11.10 33.29 0.49
CA ASP A 16 -12.25 33.95 -0.15
C ASP A 16 -13.06 34.85 0.80
N ASN A 17 -13.28 34.42 2.04
CA ASN A 17 -13.90 35.26 3.08
C ASN A 17 -12.98 36.43 3.44
N PHE A 18 -11.67 36.22 3.35
CA PHE A 18 -10.65 37.23 3.59
C PHE A 18 -10.58 38.27 2.46
N LEU A 19 -10.53 37.86 1.19
CA LEU A 19 -10.53 38.78 0.04
C LEU A 19 -11.80 39.63 0.00
N THR A 20 -12.93 39.06 0.43
CA THR A 20 -14.20 39.77 0.54
C THR A 20 -14.13 40.89 1.60
N LEU A 21 -13.56 40.60 2.77
CA LEU A 21 -13.36 41.61 3.82
C LEU A 21 -12.31 42.66 3.41
N PHE A 22 -11.26 42.27 2.69
CA PHE A 22 -10.22 43.18 2.18
C PHE A 22 -10.75 44.16 1.12
N VAL A 23 -11.54 43.67 0.15
CA VAL A 23 -12.20 44.53 -0.85
C VAL A 23 -13.21 45.46 -0.19
N THR A 24 -13.92 44.98 0.83
CA THR A 24 -14.86 45.80 1.62
C THR A 24 -14.15 46.93 2.37
N GLN A 25 -12.95 46.67 2.92
CA GLN A 25 -12.13 47.67 3.60
C GLN A 25 -11.53 48.67 2.59
N LEU A 26 -11.05 48.22 1.42
CA LEU A 26 -10.57 49.10 0.34
C LEU A 26 -11.64 50.09 -0.17
N GLN A 27 -12.92 49.69 -0.16
CA GLN A 27 -14.03 50.56 -0.55
C GLN A 27 -14.39 51.61 0.52
N HIS A 28 -13.92 51.47 1.77
CA HIS A 28 -14.30 52.31 2.92
C HIS A 28 -13.13 52.96 3.68
N GLN A 29 -11.89 52.94 3.16
CA GLN A 29 -10.74 53.53 3.85
C GLN A 29 -10.58 55.04 3.55
N ASN A 30 -10.76 55.84 4.60
CA ASN A 30 -10.33 57.25 4.65
C ASN A 30 -8.78 57.25 4.77
N PRO A 31 -8.02 58.00 3.93
CA PRO A 31 -6.58 57.78 3.65
C PRO A 31 -5.57 58.07 4.78
N LEU A 32 -5.98 58.10 6.05
CA LEU A 32 -5.15 58.60 7.16
C LEU A 32 -4.45 57.55 8.03
N ASP A 33 -4.67 56.24 7.85
CA ASP A 33 -3.89 55.20 8.57
C ASP A 33 -3.63 53.94 7.72
N PRO A 34 -2.54 53.91 6.92
CA PRO A 34 -2.17 52.75 6.10
C PRO A 34 -1.40 51.64 6.84
N THR A 35 -1.09 51.81 8.13
CA THR A 35 -0.18 50.94 8.89
C THR A 35 -0.79 49.61 9.34
N ASP A 36 -2.04 49.57 9.80
CA ASP A 36 -2.72 48.33 10.25
C ASP A 36 -2.90 47.32 9.09
N ASN A 37 -3.12 47.84 7.88
CA ASN A 37 -3.33 47.01 6.70
C ASN A 37 -2.05 46.27 6.29
N SER A 38 -0.86 46.85 6.49
CA SER A 38 0.42 46.24 6.07
C SER A 38 0.83 45.04 6.94
N GLU A 39 0.71 45.17 8.26
CA GLU A 39 1.05 44.10 9.21
C GLU A 39 0.08 42.91 9.07
N PHE A 40 -1.20 43.19 8.83
CA PHE A 40 -2.21 42.17 8.57
C PHE A 40 -2.01 41.46 7.22
N MET A 41 -1.62 42.19 6.16
CA MET A 41 -1.23 41.58 4.87
C MET A 41 -0.02 40.66 5.02
N SER A 42 0.95 41.02 5.87
CA SER A 42 2.11 40.18 6.16
C SER A 42 1.71 38.87 6.85
N GLN A 43 0.81 38.93 7.84
CA GLN A 43 0.28 37.73 8.52
C GLN A 43 -0.57 36.86 7.59
N LEU A 44 -1.33 37.46 6.66
CA LEU A 44 -2.04 36.72 5.63
C LEU A 44 -1.07 36.01 4.69
N ALA A 45 -0.06 36.72 4.17
CA ALA A 45 0.92 36.12 3.28
C ALA A 45 1.60 34.91 3.95
N GLN A 46 1.87 35.01 5.25
CA GLN A 46 2.39 33.91 6.05
C GLN A 46 1.38 32.75 6.18
N PHE A 47 0.09 33.04 6.40
CA PHE A 47 -0.94 32.01 6.50
C PHE A 47 -1.22 31.32 5.16
N SER A 48 -1.27 32.07 4.05
CA SER A 48 -1.42 31.54 2.70
C SER A 48 -0.24 30.66 2.30
N ALA A 49 0.98 31.05 2.68
CA ALA A 49 2.17 30.20 2.50
C ALA A 49 2.05 28.88 3.28
N LEU A 50 1.60 28.92 4.54
CA LEU A 50 1.38 27.72 5.36
C LEU A 50 0.25 26.83 4.83
N GLU A 51 -0.83 27.42 4.31
CA GLU A 51 -1.92 26.66 3.69
C GLU A 51 -1.43 25.97 2.42
N GLN A 52 -0.69 26.68 1.58
CA GLN A 52 -0.09 26.11 0.37
C GLN A 52 0.92 25.00 0.69
N GLU A 53 1.72 25.15 1.75
CA GLU A 53 2.63 24.11 2.25
C GLU A 53 1.86 22.87 2.74
N GLN A 54 0.77 23.06 3.49
CA GLN A 54 -0.09 21.96 3.94
C GLN A 54 -0.76 21.24 2.76
N GLN A 55 -1.28 21.98 1.79
CA GLN A 55 -1.84 21.41 0.57
C GLN A 55 -0.78 20.62 -0.20
N GLN A 56 0.44 21.15 -0.36
CA GLN A 56 1.54 20.46 -1.01
C GLN A 56 1.94 19.17 -0.28
N THR A 57 1.97 19.19 1.06
CA THR A 57 2.23 18.01 1.89
C THR A 57 1.15 16.94 1.71
N GLY A 58 -0.12 17.36 1.59
CA GLY A 58 -1.24 16.47 1.28
C GLY A 58 -1.13 15.82 -0.11
N TYR A 59 -0.75 16.60 -1.14
CA TYR A 59 -0.50 16.08 -2.49
C TYR A 59 0.67 15.10 -2.50
N LEU A 60 1.79 15.42 -1.83
CA LEU A 60 2.94 14.53 -1.74
C LEU A 60 2.56 13.20 -1.07
N SER A 61 1.83 13.26 0.05
CA SER A 61 1.35 12.06 0.75
C SER A 61 0.45 11.18 -0.14
N SER A 62 -0.38 11.83 -0.95
CA SER A 62 -1.24 11.14 -1.92
C SER A 62 -0.40 10.46 -3.02
N LEU A 63 0.60 11.15 -3.57
CA LEU A 63 1.51 10.58 -4.58
C LEU A 63 2.27 9.37 -4.03
N THR A 64 2.80 9.45 -2.81
CA THR A 64 3.49 8.29 -2.20
C THR A 64 2.55 7.11 -1.97
N SER A 65 1.28 7.35 -1.64
CA SER A 65 0.29 6.26 -1.51
C SER A 65 -0.04 5.57 -2.85
N ILE A 66 -0.08 6.33 -3.95
CA ILE A 66 -0.32 5.78 -5.28
C ILE A 66 0.89 4.94 -5.72
N ASP A 67 2.10 5.44 -5.50
CA ASP A 67 3.33 4.76 -5.87
C ASP A 67 3.48 3.43 -5.11
N THR A 68 3.22 3.44 -3.80
CA THR A 68 3.23 2.20 -2.99
C THR A 68 2.17 1.19 -3.41
N ALA A 69 0.95 1.62 -3.75
CA ALA A 69 -0.08 0.72 -4.25
C ALA A 69 0.29 0.10 -5.61
N SER A 70 0.92 0.87 -6.50
CA SER A 70 1.41 0.36 -7.79
C SER A 70 2.50 -0.70 -7.60
N LEU A 71 3.50 -0.40 -6.75
CA LEU A 71 4.57 -1.34 -6.44
C LEU A 71 4.06 -2.63 -5.78
N GLN A 72 3.01 -2.53 -4.96
CA GLN A 72 2.35 -3.70 -4.37
C GLN A 72 1.64 -4.54 -5.43
N LEU A 73 0.93 -3.91 -6.37
CA LEU A 73 0.26 -4.61 -7.45
C LEU A 73 1.26 -5.35 -8.35
N ASP A 74 2.39 -4.71 -8.68
CA ASP A 74 3.45 -5.33 -9.47
C ASP A 74 4.06 -6.54 -8.75
N GLN A 75 4.33 -6.41 -7.45
CA GLN A 75 4.82 -7.53 -6.65
C GLN A 75 3.81 -8.67 -6.58
N ILE A 76 2.51 -8.39 -6.40
CA ILE A 76 1.46 -9.42 -6.43
C ILE A 76 1.39 -10.08 -7.81
N SER A 77 1.50 -9.30 -8.89
CA SER A 77 1.47 -9.82 -10.26
C SER A 77 2.64 -10.77 -10.53
N MET A 78 3.86 -10.37 -10.17
CA MET A 78 5.05 -11.22 -10.26
C MET A 78 4.91 -12.45 -9.35
N ALA A 79 4.45 -12.27 -8.12
CA ALA A 79 4.22 -13.36 -7.17
C ALA A 79 3.19 -14.38 -7.69
N SER A 80 2.16 -13.91 -8.39
CA SER A 80 1.09 -14.75 -8.92
C SER A 80 1.58 -15.75 -9.97
N THR A 81 2.70 -15.45 -10.65
CA THR A 81 3.33 -16.38 -11.60
C THR A 81 3.94 -17.62 -10.93
N PHE A 82 4.14 -17.59 -9.62
CA PHE A 82 4.65 -18.71 -8.83
C PHE A 82 3.55 -19.62 -8.31
N ILE A 83 2.27 -19.25 -8.43
CA ILE A 83 1.16 -20.11 -8.02
C ILE A 83 1.22 -21.43 -8.81
N GLY A 84 1.18 -22.55 -8.08
CA GLY A 84 1.36 -23.89 -8.64
C GLY A 84 2.81 -24.31 -8.90
N LYS A 85 3.80 -23.44 -8.67
CA LYS A 85 5.22 -23.80 -8.67
C LYS A 85 5.65 -24.26 -7.27
N THR A 86 6.72 -25.06 -7.23
CA THR A 86 7.33 -25.52 -5.99
C THR A 86 8.40 -24.53 -5.58
N ILE A 87 8.32 -24.00 -4.35
CA ILE A 87 9.30 -23.09 -3.80
C ILE A 87 10.05 -23.72 -2.63
N THR A 88 11.32 -23.36 -2.49
CA THR A 88 12.13 -23.66 -1.30
C THR A 88 12.34 -22.38 -0.53
N TYR A 89 12.01 -22.39 0.76
CA TYR A 89 12.06 -21.22 1.63
C TYR A 89 12.74 -21.52 2.96
N SER A 90 13.30 -20.49 3.59
CA SER A 90 13.87 -20.60 4.93
C SER A 90 12.76 -20.63 5.98
N SER A 91 12.76 -21.65 6.84
CA SER A 91 11.87 -21.72 7.99
C SER A 91 12.52 -20.98 9.17
N ASP A 92 12.51 -19.64 9.15
CA ASP A 92 12.97 -18.85 10.29
C ASP A 92 11.92 -18.85 11.40
N SER A 93 11.81 -19.99 12.07
CA SER A 93 11.28 -20.04 13.43
C SER A 93 12.47 -19.88 14.39
N LYS A 94 12.94 -18.65 14.56
CA LYS A 94 13.79 -18.21 15.68
C LYS A 94 15.30 -18.45 15.53
N GLY A 95 15.92 -17.87 14.49
CA GLY A 95 17.31 -17.40 14.57
C GLY A 95 18.43 -18.44 14.70
N ASN A 96 18.12 -19.72 14.57
CA ASN A 96 19.11 -20.77 14.31
C ASN A 96 18.42 -21.91 13.59
N SER A 97 18.54 -21.93 12.26
CA SER A 97 18.78 -23.13 11.48
C SER A 97 18.70 -22.83 9.99
N ASN A 98 19.67 -23.33 9.23
CA ASN A 98 19.63 -23.46 7.77
C ASN A 98 18.60 -24.52 7.32
N GLU A 99 17.47 -24.63 8.01
CA GLU A 99 16.40 -25.57 7.70
C GLU A 99 15.57 -24.96 6.58
N THR A 100 15.70 -25.54 5.39
CA THR A 100 14.88 -25.18 4.24
C THR A 100 13.66 -26.08 4.19
N GLN A 101 12.53 -25.49 3.86
CA GLN A 101 11.30 -26.21 3.59
C GLN A 101 10.93 -26.03 2.13
N THR A 102 10.25 -27.02 1.58
CA THR A 102 9.77 -27.00 0.20
C THR A 102 8.26 -27.22 0.19
N GLY A 103 7.55 -26.45 -0.65
CA GLY A 103 6.12 -26.63 -0.84
C GLY A 103 5.62 -25.96 -2.11
N VAL A 104 4.40 -26.31 -2.51
CA VAL A 104 3.74 -25.72 -3.67
C VAL A 104 3.05 -24.42 -3.24
N VAL A 105 3.22 -23.37 -4.03
CA VAL A 105 2.51 -22.10 -3.79
C VAL A 105 1.04 -22.28 -4.15
N GLU A 106 0.18 -22.16 -3.15
CA GLU A 106 -1.28 -22.24 -3.30
C GLU A 106 -1.89 -20.88 -3.64
N GLY A 107 -1.23 -19.80 -3.23
CA GLY A 107 -1.72 -18.44 -3.46
C GLY A 107 -0.72 -17.37 -3.05
N VAL A 108 -1.14 -16.12 -3.25
CA VAL A 108 -0.39 -14.92 -2.88
C VAL A 108 -1.27 -14.06 -2.00
N LYS A 109 -0.69 -13.45 -0.97
CA LYS A 109 -1.40 -12.60 -0.02
C LYS A 109 -0.65 -11.29 0.18
N LEU A 110 -1.41 -10.20 0.26
CA LEU A 110 -0.91 -8.92 0.74
C LEU A 110 -1.13 -8.88 2.25
N GLU A 111 -0.04 -8.77 3.01
CA GLU A 111 -0.08 -8.64 4.45
C GLU A 111 -0.40 -7.19 4.86
N LYS A 112 -0.82 -7.00 6.11
CA LYS A 112 -1.25 -5.68 6.63
C LYS A 112 -0.11 -4.65 6.68
N ASP A 113 1.12 -5.10 6.70
CA ASP A 113 2.33 -4.27 6.64
C ASP A 113 2.69 -3.87 5.19
N GLY A 114 1.91 -4.29 4.20
CA GLY A 114 2.12 -3.99 2.80
C GLY A 114 3.12 -4.92 2.11
N THR A 115 3.62 -5.95 2.79
CA THR A 115 4.49 -6.96 2.19
C THR A 115 3.67 -8.05 1.49
N VAL A 116 4.24 -8.63 0.45
CA VAL A 116 3.62 -9.73 -0.30
C VAL A 116 4.22 -11.06 0.20
N SER A 117 3.34 -12.02 0.48
CA SER A 117 3.69 -13.36 0.94
C SER A 117 3.05 -14.44 0.06
N PHE A 118 3.70 -15.60 0.00
CA PHE A 118 3.15 -16.81 -0.58
C PHE A 118 2.35 -17.57 0.47
N ILE A 119 1.29 -18.25 0.03
CA ILE A 119 0.58 -19.24 0.84
C ILE A 119 1.11 -20.61 0.44
N VAL A 120 1.72 -21.32 1.38
CA VAL A 120 2.24 -22.68 1.18
C VAL A 120 1.74 -23.56 2.30
N ASN A 121 1.03 -24.64 1.99
CA ASN A 121 0.40 -25.54 2.99
C ASN A 121 -0.50 -24.78 4.00
N GLY A 122 -1.14 -23.69 3.56
CA GLY A 122 -1.93 -22.79 4.43
C GLY A 122 -1.12 -21.83 5.33
N GLU A 123 0.22 -21.86 5.30
CA GLU A 123 1.09 -20.94 6.03
C GLU A 123 1.55 -19.78 5.14
N SER A 124 1.67 -18.58 5.74
CA SER A 124 2.14 -17.38 5.04
C SER A 124 3.67 -17.31 5.10
N VAL A 125 4.31 -17.39 3.93
CA VAL A 125 5.76 -17.35 3.76
C VAL A 125 6.14 -16.08 3.02
N SER A 126 6.89 -15.19 3.65
CA SER A 126 7.34 -13.94 3.03
C SER A 126 8.25 -14.20 1.82
N ILE A 127 8.10 -13.39 0.76
CA ILE A 127 8.97 -13.46 -0.43
C ILE A 127 10.46 -13.33 -0.06
N SER A 128 10.79 -12.57 0.99
CA SER A 128 12.17 -12.41 1.48
C SER A 128 12.82 -13.71 1.94
N ASN A 129 12.03 -14.72 2.29
CA ASN A 129 12.53 -16.03 2.73
C ASN A 129 12.65 -17.04 1.58
N LEU A 130 12.32 -16.64 0.35
CA LEU A 130 12.41 -17.47 -0.85
C LEU A 130 13.88 -17.68 -1.24
N ILE A 131 14.26 -18.95 -1.45
CA ILE A 131 15.61 -19.34 -1.85
C ILE A 131 15.62 -19.81 -3.31
N GLU A 132 14.64 -20.63 -3.69
CA GLU A 132 14.57 -21.23 -5.02
C GLU A 132 13.11 -21.42 -5.48
N VAL A 133 12.90 -21.37 -6.80
CA VAL A 133 11.65 -21.71 -7.47
C VAL A 133 11.93 -22.79 -8.51
N SER A 134 11.17 -23.89 -8.44
CA SER A 134 11.20 -24.98 -9.43
C SER A 134 9.80 -25.28 -9.96
N GLU A 135 9.72 -25.93 -11.13
CA GLU A 135 8.43 -26.38 -11.65
C GLU A 135 7.88 -27.53 -10.80
N ALA A 136 6.59 -27.47 -10.48
CA ALA A 136 5.94 -28.60 -9.83
C ALA A 136 5.84 -29.77 -10.83
N SER A 137 6.51 -30.88 -10.51
CA SER A 137 6.38 -32.14 -11.24
C SER A 137 4.93 -32.62 -11.19
N ILE A 138 4.17 -32.35 -12.25
CA ILE A 138 2.83 -32.93 -12.47
C ILE A 138 2.95 -34.43 -12.75
N THR A 139 3.01 -35.24 -11.70
CA THR A 139 2.95 -36.72 -11.81
C THR A 139 1.50 -37.16 -12.04
N LYS A 140 0.91 -36.83 -13.18
CA LYS A 140 -0.44 -37.27 -13.59
C LYS A 140 -0.40 -38.47 -14.55
N THR A 141 0.43 -39.49 -14.31
CA THR A 141 0.46 -40.73 -15.14
C THR A 141 0.89 -42.00 -14.38
N SER A 142 0.53 -42.19 -13.10
CA SER A 142 0.83 -43.44 -12.36
C SER A 142 -0.34 -44.45 -12.33
N THR A 143 -1.38 -44.29 -13.15
CA THR A 143 -2.56 -45.20 -13.12
C THR A 143 -2.95 -45.81 -14.47
N LEU A 144 -2.33 -45.41 -15.59
CA LEU A 144 -2.61 -46.01 -16.90
C LEU A 144 -1.61 -47.12 -17.29
N SER A 145 -0.40 -47.12 -16.71
CA SER A 145 0.61 -48.17 -16.98
C SER A 145 0.31 -49.51 -16.28
N SER A 146 -0.46 -49.48 -15.17
CA SER A 146 -0.83 -50.69 -14.42
C SER A 146 -2.02 -51.46 -15.01
N ILE A 147 -2.73 -50.91 -16.00
CA ILE A 147 -3.88 -51.57 -16.64
C ILE A 147 -3.45 -52.35 -17.90
N GLN A 148 -2.36 -51.96 -18.57
CA GLN A 148 -1.85 -52.69 -19.75
C GLN A 148 -0.98 -53.91 -19.42
N SER A 149 -0.34 -53.97 -18.25
CA SER A 149 0.50 -55.11 -17.87
C SER A 149 -0.29 -56.31 -17.31
N LYS A 150 -1.57 -56.13 -16.92
CA LYS A 150 -2.38 -57.21 -16.33
C LYS A 150 -3.32 -57.94 -17.30
N SER A 151 -3.33 -57.55 -18.57
CA SER A 151 -4.15 -58.21 -19.61
C SER A 151 -3.37 -59.18 -20.52
N LEU A 152 -2.05 -59.32 -20.36
CA LEU A 152 -1.23 -60.18 -21.24
C LEU A 152 -0.74 -61.50 -20.62
N ASP A 153 -1.02 -61.77 -19.34
CA ASP A 153 -0.49 -62.97 -18.64
C ASP A 153 -1.57 -63.96 -18.15
N LYS A 154 -2.77 -64.00 -18.77
CA LYS A 154 -3.68 -65.12 -18.47
C LYS A 154 -4.58 -65.50 -19.63
N LYS A 155 -4.18 -66.62 -20.24
CA LYS A 155 -5.00 -67.70 -20.81
C LYS A 155 -5.25 -67.67 -22.31
#